data_AF-A0A2H6ISD8-F1
#
_entry.id   AF-A0A2H6ISD8-F1
#
_cell.length_a   1.000
_cell.length_b   1.000
_cell.length_c   1.000
_cell.angle_alpha   90.00
_cell.angle_beta   90.00
_cell.angle_gamma   90.00
#
_symmetry.space_group_name_H-M   'P 1'
#
loop_
_entity.id
_entity.type
_entity.pdbx_description
1 polymer ?
#
loop_
_entity_poly.entity_id
_entity_poly.type
_entity_poly.pdbx_seq_one_letter_code
_entity_poly.pdbx_strand_id
1 'polypeptide(L)' 'MLEKLRLRGIDTPELPTPKGKKAKTFVEEILKKPKIITIKTYRKDKYDRYLADIFVGSKEVFLNQMLLDEKLAVGY' A
#
# COMPACT_ATOMS: atom_id res chain seq x y z
N MET A 1 1.99 -15.32 13.47
CA MET A 1 2.80 -15.17 12.25
C MET A 1 2.40 -13.85 11.61
N LEU A 2 3.33 -12.93 11.32
CA LEU A 2 3.01 -11.66 10.69
C LEU A 2 2.88 -11.87 9.18
N GLU A 3 1.68 -11.69 8.65
CA GLU A 3 1.41 -11.86 7.23
C GLU A 3 1.81 -10.59 6.47
N LYS A 4 2.60 -10.75 5.40
CA LYS A 4 3.08 -9.62 4.57
C LYS A 4 2.21 -9.50 3.32
N LEU A 5 1.57 -8.35 3.17
CA LEU A 5 0.77 -8.01 1.98
C LEU A 5 1.59 -7.15 1.02
N ARG A 6 1.37 -7.33 -0.28
CA ARG A 6 1.90 -6.46 -1.34
C ARG A 6 0.75 -5.65 -1.93
N LEU A 7 0.93 -4.34 -2.06
CA LEU A 7 -0.05 -3.50 -2.74
C LEU A 7 -0.18 -3.93 -4.19
N ARG A 8 -1.41 -4.24 -4.60
CA ARG A 8 -1.72 -4.74 -5.94
C ARG A 8 -1.60 -3.62 -6.97
N GLY A 9 -0.99 -3.94 -8.11
CA GLY A 9 -0.97 -3.08 -9.31
C GLY A 9 -0.01 -1.90 -9.26
N ILE A 10 0.79 -1.77 -8.20
CA ILE A 10 1.73 -0.67 -8.03
C ILE A 10 3.09 -1.15 -7.53
N ASP A 11 4.12 -0.36 -7.78
CA ASP A 11 5.47 -0.58 -7.29
C ASP A 11 6.05 0.70 -6.68
N THR A 12 6.47 0.61 -5.42
CA THR A 12 7.14 1.72 -4.72
C THR A 12 8.65 1.57 -4.81
N PRO A 13 9.43 2.67 -4.81
CA PRO A 13 10.88 2.60 -4.76
C PRO A 13 11.40 1.81 -3.56
N GLU A 14 12.58 1.21 -3.73
CA GLU A 14 13.25 0.41 -2.70
C GLU A 14 13.39 1.18 -1.37
N LEU A 15 13.09 0.50 -0.25
CA LEU A 15 13.01 1.11 1.07
C LEU A 15 14.27 1.89 1.51
N PRO A 16 15.51 1.45 1.21
CA PRO A 16 16.72 2.20 1.57
C PRO A 16 16.82 3.57 0.87
N THR A 17 16.14 3.76 -0.26
CA THR A 17 16.19 4.99 -1.04
C THR A 17 15.41 6.13 -0.36
N PRO A 18 15.77 7.41 -0.60
CA PRO A 18 15.00 8.55 -0.08
C PRO A 18 13.52 8.52 -0.48
N LYS A 19 13.22 8.10 -1.73
CA LYS A 19 11.84 7.98 -2.21
C LYS A 19 11.09 6.82 -1.56
N GLY A 20 11.76 5.69 -1.33
CA GLY A 20 11.18 4.54 -0.61
C GLY A 20 10.83 4.89 0.83
N LYS A 21 11.71 5.61 1.53
CA LYS A 21 11.42 6.15 2.86
C LYS A 21 10.21 7.09 2.86
N LYS A 22 10.12 7.99 1.86
CA LYS A 22 8.97 8.90 1.72
C LYS A 22 7.67 8.14 1.49
N ALA A 23 7.66 7.14 0.61
CA ALA A 23 6.50 6.28 0.36
C ALA A 23 6.07 5.52 1.63
N LYS A 24 7.04 4.98 2.37
CA LYS A 24 6.78 4.33 3.66
C LYS A 24 6.12 5.28 4.66
N THR A 25 6.71 6.45 4.90
CA THR A 25 6.15 7.44 5.84
C THR A 25 4.75 7.86 5.42
N PHE A 26 4.50 8.07 4.13
CA PHE A 26 3.17 8.41 3.62
C PHE A 26 2.13 7.32 3.96
N VAL A 27 2.46 6.05 3.74
CA VAL A 27 1.57 4.92 4.09
C VAL A 27 1.34 4.87 5.60
N GLU A 28 2.39 4.98 6.41
CA GLU A 28 2.26 4.97 7.87
C GLU A 28 1.35 6.10 8.38
N GLU A 29 1.50 7.32 7.85
CA GLU A 29 0.68 8.46 8.24
C GLU A 29 -0.78 8.34 7.78
N ILE A 30 -1.05 7.69 6.65
CA ILE A 30 -2.42 7.40 6.23
C ILE A 30 -3.04 6.34 7.14
N LEU A 31 -2.33 5.26 7.43
CA LEU A 31 -2.86 4.12 8.19
C LEU A 31 -3.03 4.42 9.69
N LYS A 32 -2.33 5.41 10.24
CA LYS A 32 -2.51 5.86 11.65
C LYS A 32 -3.83 6.58 11.92
N LYS A 33 -4.44 7.20 10.90
CA LYS A 33 -5.61 8.08 11.05
C LYS A 33 -6.97 7.35 11.11
N PRO A 34 -7.28 6.37 10.25
CA PRO A 34 -8.62 5.79 10.17
C PRO A 34 -8.89 4.81 11.32
N LYS A 35 -10.14 4.77 11.79
CA LYS A 35 -10.60 3.74 12.73
C LYS A 35 -10.85 2.37 12.05
N ILE A 36 -11.05 2.37 10.73
CA ILE A 36 -11.41 1.19 9.92
C ILE A 36 -10.51 1.15 8.69
N ILE A 37 -9.91 -0.01 8.46
CA ILE A 37 -9.11 -0.33 7.27
C ILE A 37 -9.70 -1.59 6.65
N THR A 38 -10.12 -1.51 5.40
CA THR A 38 -10.64 -2.64 4.62
C THR A 38 -9.53 -3.14 3.72
N ILE A 39 -9.25 -4.45 3.79
CA ILE A 39 -8.22 -5.11 3.00
C ILE A 39 -8.91 -6.12 2.08
N LYS A 40 -8.78 -5.95 0.76
CA LYS A 40 -9.23 -6.95 -0.22
C LYS A 40 -8.00 -7.68 -0.75
N THR A 41 -7.85 -8.94 -0.37
CA THR A 41 -6.78 -9.81 -0.85
C THR A 41 -7.20 -10.57 -2.10
N TYR A 42 -6.22 -10.89 -2.93
CA TYR A 42 -6.42 -11.63 -4.18
C TYR A 42 -5.54 -12.90 -4.17
N ARG A 43 -4.88 -13.19 -5.30
CA ARG A 43 -3.89 -14.27 -5.39
C ARG A 43 -2.56 -13.87 -4.71
N LYS A 44 -1.77 -14.89 -4.38
CA LYS A 44 -0.38 -14.71 -3.95
C LYS A 44 0.53 -14.39 -5.15
N ASP A 45 1.56 -13.60 -4.91
CA ASP A 45 2.65 -13.37 -5.88
C ASP A 45 3.69 -14.51 -5.82
N LYS A 46 4.73 -14.42 -6.67
CA LYS A 46 5.82 -15.41 -6.73
C LYS A 46 6.64 -15.56 -5.43
N TYR A 47 6.43 -14.68 -4.45
CA TYR A 47 7.10 -14.69 -3.15
C TYR A 47 6.13 -15.06 -2.01
N ASP A 48 5.01 -15.69 -2.33
CA ASP A 48 3.97 -16.13 -1.39
C ASP A 48 3.28 -14.99 -0.62
N ARG A 49 3.32 -13.76 -1.14
CA ARG A 49 2.64 -12.60 -0.54
C ARG A 49 1.32 -12.35 -1.22
N TYR A 50 0.26 -12.12 -0.45
CA TYR A 50 -1.02 -11.72 -1.04
C TYR A 50 -0.94 -10.34 -1.68
N LEU A 51 -1.45 -10.24 -2.92
CA LEU A 51 -1.74 -8.95 -3.54
C LEU A 51 -2.99 -8.35 -2.89
N ALA A 52 -2.92 -7.08 -2.50
CA ALA A 52 -3.97 -6.44 -1.73
C ALA A 52 -4.33 -5.04 -2.25
N ASP A 53 -5.63 -4.74 -2.23
CA ASP A 53 -6.15 -3.38 -2.30
C ASP A 53 -6.49 -2.92 -0.88
N ILE A 54 -6.05 -1.71 -0.53
CA ILE A 54 -6.25 -1.15 0.81
C ILE A 54 -7.17 0.06 0.73
N PHE A 55 -8.25 0.03 1.50
CA PHE A 55 -9.21 1.12 1.62
C PHE A 55 -9.23 1.65 3.04
N VAL A 56 -9.20 2.97 3.22
CA VAL A 56 -9.11 3.62 4.54
C VAL A 56 -10.31 4.50 4.83
N GLY A 57 -10.79 4.43 6.07
CA GLY A 57 -11.88 5.26 6.58
C GLY A 57 -13.26 4.88 6.04
N SER A 58 -14.28 5.63 6.47
CA SER A 58 -15.68 5.37 6.11
C SER A 58 -16.04 5.68 4.66
N LYS A 59 -15.21 6.47 3.97
CA LYS A 59 -15.38 6.79 2.55
C LYS A 59 -14.66 5.81 1.62
N GLU A 60 -14.06 4.75 2.17
CA GLU A 60 -13.28 3.76 1.43
C GLU A 60 -12.24 4.41 0.50
N VAL A 61 -11.41 5.31 1.03
CA VAL A 61 -10.37 5.96 0.22
C VAL A 61 -9.33 4.93 -0.19
N PHE A 62 -9.06 4.81 -1.50
CA PHE A 62 -8.20 3.77 -2.03
C PHE A 62 -6.70 4.15 -1.96
N LEU A 63 -5.99 3.57 -1.00
CA LEU A 63 -4.60 3.91 -0.68
C LEU A 63 -3.64 3.63 -1.86
N ASN A 64 -3.83 2.53 -2.59
CA ASN A 64 -2.93 2.20 -3.70
C ASN A 64 -2.95 3.31 -4.77
N GLN A 65 -4.13 3.89 -5.05
CA GLN A 65 -4.25 5.01 -5.98
C GLN A 65 -3.60 6.28 -5.43
N MET A 66 -3.75 6.57 -4.14
CA MET A 66 -3.09 7.73 -3.53
C MET A 66 -1.57 7.72 -3.71
N LEU A 67 -0.94 6.54 -3.68
CA LEU A 67 0.49 6.40 -3.93
C LEU A 67 0.88 6.76 -5.36
N LEU A 68 0.02 6.46 -6.35
CA LEU A 68 0.23 6.85 -7.74
C LEU A 68 0.04 8.37 -7.93
N ASP A 69 -1.03 8.91 -7.36
CA ASP A 69 -1.37 10.34 -7.46
C ASP A 69 -0.25 11.21 -6.88
N GLU A 70 0.34 10.80 -5.75
CA GLU A 70 1.46 11.46 -5.09
C GLU A 70 2.84 11.15 -5.72
N LYS A 71 2.87 10.39 -6.82
CA LYS A 71 4.10 9.95 -7.51
C LYS A 71 5.09 9.22 -6.58
N LEU A 72 4.54 8.48 -5.61
CA LEU A 72 5.27 7.65 -4.65
C LEU A 72 5.33 6.18 -5.09
N ALA A 73 4.53 5.80 -6.07
CA ALA A 73 4.57 4.52 -6.76
C ALA A 73 4.43 4.73 -8.27
N VAL A 74 4.77 3.68 -9.03
CA VAL A 74 4.43 3.56 -10.45
C VAL A 74 3.44 2.43 -10.65
N GLY A 75 2.61 2.53 -11.70
CA GLY A 75 1.72 1.44 -12.10
C GLY A 75 2.52 0.27 -12.69
N TYR A 76 2.02 -0.94 -12.45
CA TYR A 76 2.57 -2.15 -13.04
C TYR A 76 1.99 -2.42 -14.43
#